data_AF-A0A357C530-F1
#
_entry.id   AF-A0A357C530-F1
#
_cell.length_a   1.000
_cell.length_b   1.000
_cell.length_c   1.000
_cell.angle_alpha   90.00
_cell.angle_beta   90.00
_cell.angle_gamma   90.00
#
_symmetry.space_group_name_H-M   'P 1'
#
loop_
_entity.id
_entity.type
_entity.pdbx_description
1 polymer ?
#
loop_
_entity_poly.entity_id
_entity_poly.type
_entity_poly.pdbx_seq_one_letter_code
_entity_poly.pdbx_strand_id
1 'polypeptide(L)'
;MEKQSQTKGIIRSLGLVFGDIGTSPIYTITVVFLLLKPTHDNVIGVLSLIVWTLLTLVTVQYAWLAMSLSRRGEGGTIVLKEILTSLLSSKRSAGIVLIISIVGISLLIGDGVITPAISILSAVEGSRLMPGLEGISKTAIILIASMIAIVLFVFQSKGTEKVAGAFGPIMVIWFTSLATVGILSILESPEILKAFNPYYGIQFLSDNGFIGFIALGEIILCATGGEALYADMGHLGGKPIRQAWSGVFIALVLNYLGQGAFLLRYPETKTMLFEMVLHYTKGLYIPFLLLSIAATVIASQAMISGMFS
;
A
#
# COMPACT_ATOMS: atom_id res chain seq x y z
N MET A 1 8.55 8.40 -30.67
CA MET A 1 7.32 7.61 -30.44
C MET A 1 7.48 6.57 -29.33
N GLU A 2 8.59 5.82 -29.27
CA GLU A 2 8.84 4.77 -28.26
C GLU A 2 8.92 5.28 -26.80
N LYS A 3 9.61 6.41 -26.57
CA LYS A 3 9.69 7.07 -25.23
C LYS A 3 8.33 7.55 -24.70
N GLN A 4 7.47 8.10 -25.56
CA GLN A 4 6.11 8.54 -25.18
C GLN A 4 5.20 7.36 -24.84
N SER A 5 5.35 6.22 -25.54
CA SER A 5 4.65 4.98 -25.22
C SER A 5 5.06 4.44 -23.84
N GLN A 6 6.35 4.49 -23.53
CA GLN A 6 6.91 4.03 -22.26
C GLN A 6 6.42 4.86 -21.06
N THR A 7 6.48 6.19 -21.12
CA THR A 7 5.99 7.07 -20.04
C THR A 7 4.50 6.87 -19.80
N LYS A 8 3.70 6.71 -20.86
CA LYS A 8 2.26 6.43 -20.74
C LYS A 8 2.01 5.10 -20.02
N GLY A 9 2.81 4.07 -20.29
CA GLY A 9 2.74 2.78 -19.60
C GLY A 9 3.07 2.88 -18.11
N ILE A 10 4.09 3.67 -17.74
CA ILE A 10 4.46 3.91 -16.33
C ILE A 10 3.32 4.61 -15.59
N ILE A 11 2.80 5.71 -16.14
CA ILE A 11 1.71 6.47 -15.51
C ILE A 11 0.45 5.59 -15.37
N ARG A 12 0.13 4.79 -16.39
CA ARG A 12 -0.99 3.84 -16.32
C ARG A 12 -0.79 2.80 -15.22
N SER A 13 0.43 2.30 -15.05
CA SER A 13 0.76 1.32 -14.00
C SER A 13 0.56 1.91 -12.60
N LEU A 14 0.88 3.19 -12.39
CA LEU A 14 0.64 3.88 -11.09
C LEU A 14 -0.83 3.83 -10.66
N GLY A 15 -1.75 4.02 -11.61
CA GLY A 15 -3.19 4.02 -11.34
C GLY A 15 -3.80 2.62 -11.21
N LEU A 16 -3.31 1.63 -11.97
CA LEU A 16 -3.92 0.31 -12.02
C LEU A 16 -3.31 -0.70 -11.05
N VAL A 17 -2.02 -0.56 -10.73
CA VAL A 17 -1.27 -1.58 -9.95
C VAL A 17 -0.93 -1.07 -8.55
N PHE A 18 -0.51 0.19 -8.44
CA PHE A 18 0.05 0.72 -7.19
C PHE A 18 -0.97 1.47 -6.33
N GLY A 19 -2.26 1.40 -6.65
CA GLY A 19 -3.32 2.01 -5.86
C GLY A 19 -3.32 1.50 -4.42
N ASP A 20 -3.40 0.17 -4.27
CA ASP A 20 -3.51 -0.52 -2.98
C ASP A 20 -2.31 -0.23 -2.06
N ILE A 21 -1.13 -0.72 -2.43
CA ILE A 21 0.12 -0.48 -1.70
C ILE A 21 0.43 1.01 -1.52
N GLY A 22 -0.04 1.84 -2.45
CA GLY A 22 0.14 3.29 -2.39
C GLY A 22 -0.66 3.96 -1.28
N THR A 23 -1.75 3.34 -0.82
CA THR A 23 -2.63 3.87 0.22
C THR A 23 -2.33 3.32 1.61
N SER A 24 -1.56 2.25 1.72
CA SER A 24 -1.06 1.70 2.99
C SER A 24 -0.46 2.73 3.97
N PRO A 25 0.28 3.77 3.52
CA PRO A 25 0.81 4.78 4.44
C PRO A 25 -0.25 5.54 5.25
N ILE A 26 -1.52 5.50 4.84
CA ILE A 26 -2.61 6.12 5.59
C ILE A 26 -2.78 5.45 6.97
N TYR A 27 -2.52 4.14 7.08
CA TYR A 27 -2.87 3.36 8.28
C TYR A 27 -1.70 2.56 8.89
N THR A 28 -0.69 2.11 8.14
CA THR A 28 0.32 1.14 8.66
C THR A 28 0.98 1.60 9.97
N ILE A 29 1.61 2.79 10.01
CA ILE A 29 2.36 3.25 11.21
C ILE A 29 1.38 3.45 12.37
N THR A 30 0.23 4.06 12.10
CA THR A 30 -0.82 4.28 13.10
C THR A 30 -1.19 2.97 13.78
N VAL A 31 -1.46 1.92 13.00
CA VAL A 31 -1.90 0.62 13.54
C VAL A 31 -0.77 -0.07 14.31
N VAL A 32 0.46 -0.07 13.80
CA VAL A 32 1.62 -0.66 14.51
C VAL A 32 1.82 -0.01 15.89
N PHE A 33 1.70 1.32 15.99
CA PHE A 33 1.86 2.06 17.24
C PHE A 33 0.63 2.09 18.14
N LEU A 34 -0.48 1.43 17.78
CA LEU A 34 -1.54 1.10 18.75
C LEU A 34 -1.07 0.04 19.77
N LEU A 35 -0.11 -0.79 19.39
CA LEU A 35 0.39 -1.91 20.19
C LEU A 35 1.72 -1.59 20.91
N LEU A 36 2.36 -0.47 20.55
CA LEU A 36 3.72 -0.13 20.96
C LEU A 36 3.80 1.30 21.48
N LYS A 37 4.68 1.53 22.46
CA LYS A 37 5.04 2.89 22.84
C LYS A 37 5.95 3.49 21.77
N PRO A 38 5.73 4.75 21.35
CA PRO A 38 6.56 5.46 20.37
C PRO A 38 7.88 5.92 20.97
N THR A 39 8.68 4.99 21.48
CA THR A 39 10.06 5.26 21.92
C THR A 39 10.97 5.37 20.71
N HIS A 40 12.07 6.10 20.84
CA HIS A 40 13.04 6.29 19.75
C HIS A 40 13.48 4.96 19.10
N ASP A 41 13.80 3.95 19.90
CA ASP A 41 14.27 2.66 19.40
C ASP A 41 13.15 1.86 18.71
N ASN A 42 11.92 1.92 19.23
CA ASN A 42 10.77 1.28 18.59
C ASN A 42 10.45 1.92 17.24
N VAL A 43 10.50 3.26 17.15
CA VAL A 43 10.26 3.97 15.89
C VAL A 43 11.28 3.56 14.83
N ILE A 44 12.58 3.63 15.12
CA ILE A 44 13.61 3.25 14.15
C ILE A 44 13.51 1.76 13.78
N GLY A 45 13.24 0.89 14.75
CA GLY A 45 13.08 -0.54 14.55
C GLY A 45 11.92 -0.90 13.63
N VAL A 46 10.73 -0.35 13.89
CA VAL A 46 9.54 -0.54 13.04
C VAL A 46 9.79 -0.05 11.63
N LEU A 47 10.39 1.14 11.46
CA LEU A 47 10.69 1.68 10.14
C LEU A 47 11.72 0.85 9.39
N SER A 48 12.72 0.31 10.10
CA SER A 48 13.66 -0.64 9.51
C SER A 48 12.93 -1.85 8.99
N LEU A 49 12.02 -2.44 9.77
CA LEU A 49 11.24 -3.58 9.31
C LEU A 49 10.38 -3.23 8.08
N ILE A 50 9.75 -2.05 8.05
CA ILE A 50 8.96 -1.59 6.88
C ILE A 50 9.83 -1.45 5.64
N VAL A 51 10.97 -0.75 5.72
CA VAL A 51 11.89 -0.58 4.58
C VAL A 51 12.33 -1.94 4.04
N TRP A 52 12.73 -2.85 4.93
CA TRP A 52 13.18 -4.18 4.55
C TRP A 52 12.04 -5.08 4.07
N THR A 53 10.81 -4.87 4.53
CA THR A 53 9.61 -5.57 4.02
C THR A 53 9.30 -5.13 2.59
N LEU A 54 9.31 -3.82 2.30
CA LEU A 54 9.13 -3.31 0.94
C LEU A 54 10.25 -3.78 -0.01
N LEU A 55 11.49 -3.86 0.49
CA LEU A 55 12.61 -4.36 -0.29
C LEU A 55 12.49 -5.87 -0.56
N THR A 56 12.25 -6.67 0.47
CA THR A 56 12.27 -8.14 0.34
C THR A 56 10.99 -8.69 -0.27
N LEU A 57 9.81 -8.33 0.25
CA LEU A 57 8.55 -8.84 -0.25
C LEU A 57 8.20 -8.20 -1.60
N VAL A 58 8.17 -6.87 -1.66
CA VAL A 58 7.63 -6.21 -2.86
C VAL A 58 8.67 -6.14 -3.98
N THR A 59 9.92 -5.77 -3.67
CA THR A 59 10.95 -5.64 -4.71
C THR A 59 11.53 -6.99 -5.12
N VAL A 60 12.02 -7.79 -4.18
CA VAL A 60 12.69 -9.06 -4.49
C VAL A 60 11.67 -10.15 -4.83
N GLN A 61 10.67 -10.39 -3.98
CA GLN A 61 9.71 -11.46 -4.21
C GLN A 61 8.72 -11.12 -5.33
N TYR A 62 8.01 -9.99 -5.29
CA TYR A 62 7.00 -9.70 -6.32
C TYR A 62 7.62 -9.14 -7.59
N ALA A 63 8.28 -7.98 -7.52
CA ALA A 63 8.72 -7.25 -8.72
C ALA A 63 9.83 -7.97 -9.51
N TRP A 64 10.68 -8.77 -8.84
CA TRP A 64 11.77 -9.50 -9.50
C TRP A 64 11.45 -10.99 -9.68
N LEU A 65 11.25 -11.75 -8.61
CA LEU A 65 11.08 -13.21 -8.68
C LEU A 65 9.74 -13.60 -9.30
N ALA A 66 8.61 -13.18 -8.74
CA ALA A 66 7.29 -13.58 -9.20
C ALA A 66 7.08 -13.12 -10.66
N MET A 67 7.44 -11.88 -10.98
CA MET A 67 7.34 -11.39 -12.35
C MET A 67 8.27 -12.09 -13.36
N SER A 68 9.29 -12.82 -12.90
CA SER A 68 10.10 -13.69 -13.78
C SER A 68 9.37 -14.99 -14.12
N LEU A 69 8.42 -15.42 -13.27
CA LEU A 69 7.62 -16.63 -13.43
C LEU A 69 6.36 -16.36 -14.27
N SER A 70 6.50 -15.71 -15.42
CA SER A 70 5.38 -15.44 -16.33
C SER A 70 5.19 -16.54 -17.36
N ARG A 71 3.94 -16.79 -17.78
CA ARG A 71 3.62 -17.66 -18.92
C ARG A 71 2.86 -16.85 -19.97
N ARG A 72 3.35 -16.82 -21.21
CA ARG A 72 2.76 -16.02 -22.31
C ARG A 72 2.60 -14.52 -22.01
N GLY A 73 3.39 -13.99 -21.06
CA GLY A 73 3.31 -12.59 -20.63
C GLY A 73 2.31 -12.32 -19.50
N GLU A 74 1.56 -13.34 -19.07
CA GLU A 74 0.63 -13.27 -17.94
C GLU A 74 1.30 -13.71 -16.64
N GLY A 75 0.77 -13.22 -15.52
CA GLY A 75 1.21 -13.54 -14.17
C GLY A 75 0.01 -13.74 -13.23
N GLY A 76 0.27 -13.82 -11.93
CA GLY A 76 -0.75 -14.07 -10.90
C GLY A 76 -0.84 -15.53 -10.44
N THR A 77 -1.69 -15.74 -9.43
CA THR A 77 -1.82 -17.03 -8.71
C THR A 77 -2.27 -18.17 -9.63
N ILE A 78 -3.14 -17.88 -10.60
CA ILE A 78 -3.63 -18.87 -11.57
C ILE A 78 -2.49 -19.34 -12.50
N VAL A 79 -1.69 -18.39 -13.01
CA VAL A 79 -0.52 -18.70 -13.85
C VAL A 79 0.52 -19.50 -13.06
N LEU A 80 0.75 -19.13 -11.80
CA LEU A 80 1.69 -19.86 -10.94
C LEU A 80 1.24 -21.30 -10.68
N LYS A 81 -0.08 -21.52 -10.46
CA LYS A 81 -0.66 -22.86 -10.36
C LYS A 81 -0.44 -23.65 -11.65
N GLU A 82 -0.66 -23.06 -12.81
CA GLU A 82 -0.48 -23.73 -14.11
C GLU A 82 0.98 -24.17 -14.31
N ILE A 83 1.93 -23.26 -14.04
CA ILE A 83 3.37 -23.54 -14.10
C ILE A 83 3.70 -24.68 -13.14
N LEU A 84 3.30 -24.58 -11.87
CA LEU A 84 3.62 -25.58 -10.86
C LEU A 84 3.00 -26.94 -11.19
N THR A 85 1.75 -26.98 -11.65
CA THR A 85 1.08 -28.22 -12.05
C THR A 85 1.78 -28.89 -13.23
N SER A 86 2.33 -28.11 -14.17
CA SER A 86 3.08 -28.64 -15.32
C SER A 86 4.42 -29.27 -14.94
N LEU A 87 4.98 -28.92 -13.78
CA LEU A 87 6.24 -29.47 -13.25
C LEU A 87 6.02 -30.73 -12.39
N LEU A 88 4.77 -31.04 -12.02
CA LEU A 88 4.44 -32.14 -11.14
C LEU A 88 4.08 -33.41 -11.92
N SER A 89 4.74 -34.53 -11.60
CA SER A 89 4.47 -35.84 -12.19
C SER A 89 3.43 -36.66 -11.42
N SER A 90 3.16 -36.32 -10.15
CA SER A 90 2.27 -37.08 -9.26
C SER A 90 0.88 -36.45 -9.13
N LYS A 91 -0.17 -37.27 -9.31
CA LYS A 91 -1.58 -36.87 -9.09
C LYS A 91 -1.83 -36.36 -7.66
N ARG A 92 -1.14 -36.92 -6.66
CA ARG A 92 -1.26 -36.47 -5.26
C ARG A 92 -0.71 -35.06 -5.08
N SER A 93 0.46 -34.77 -5.65
CA SER A 93 1.08 -33.44 -5.58
C SER A 93 0.23 -32.40 -6.31
N ALA A 94 -0.34 -32.75 -7.46
CA ALA A 94 -1.29 -31.89 -8.19
C ALA A 94 -2.54 -31.58 -7.34
N GLY A 95 -3.06 -32.56 -6.61
CA GLY A 95 -4.16 -32.36 -5.66
C GLY A 95 -3.82 -31.40 -4.51
N ILE A 96 -2.62 -31.51 -3.93
CA ILE A 96 -2.14 -30.60 -2.89
C ILE A 96 -2.02 -29.17 -3.43
N VAL A 97 -1.44 -28.99 -4.62
CA VAL A 97 -1.32 -27.67 -5.26
C VAL A 97 -2.69 -27.06 -5.53
N LEU A 98 -3.67 -27.86 -5.94
CA LEU A 98 -5.04 -27.40 -6.12
C LEU A 98 -5.62 -26.85 -4.81
N ILE A 99 -5.45 -27.58 -3.69
CA ILE A 99 -5.95 -27.14 -2.38
C ILE A 99 -5.26 -25.83 -1.95
N ILE A 100 -3.93 -25.75 -2.05
CA ILE A 100 -3.17 -24.53 -1.72
C ILE A 100 -3.63 -23.35 -2.59
N SER A 101 -3.87 -23.59 -3.88
CA SER A 101 -4.36 -22.56 -4.80
C SER A 101 -5.76 -22.07 -4.44
N ILE A 102 -6.67 -22.98 -4.07
CA ILE A 102 -8.02 -22.62 -3.61
C ILE A 102 -7.93 -21.75 -2.35
N VAL A 103 -7.13 -22.16 -1.36
CA VAL A 103 -6.91 -21.38 -0.14
C VAL A 103 -6.35 -20.00 -0.47
N GLY A 104 -5.32 -19.91 -1.33
CA GLY A 104 -4.73 -18.64 -1.75
C GLY A 104 -5.73 -17.71 -2.45
N ILE A 105 -6.57 -18.24 -3.36
CA ILE A 105 -7.62 -17.47 -4.02
C ILE A 105 -8.69 -17.02 -3.01
N SER A 106 -9.09 -17.86 -2.06
CA SER A 106 -10.03 -17.47 -1.01
C SER A 106 -9.49 -16.36 -0.11
N LEU A 107 -8.20 -16.40 0.23
CA LEU A 107 -7.54 -15.33 1.00
C LEU A 107 -7.48 -14.03 0.20
N LEU A 108 -7.17 -14.10 -1.10
CA LEU A 108 -7.20 -12.93 -2.00
C LEU A 108 -8.60 -12.32 -2.11
N ILE A 109 -9.65 -13.14 -2.17
CA ILE A 109 -11.04 -12.66 -2.13
C ILE A 109 -11.38 -12.01 -0.78
N GLY A 110 -10.86 -12.53 0.32
CA GLY A 110 -11.02 -11.94 1.64
C GLY A 110 -10.37 -10.55 1.72
N ASP A 111 -9.12 -10.43 1.28
CA ASP A 111 -8.41 -9.15 1.15
C ASP A 111 -9.20 -8.17 0.26
N GLY A 112 -9.73 -8.71 -0.84
CA GLY A 112 -10.79 -8.23 -1.71
C GLY A 112 -11.83 -7.29 -1.10
N VAL A 113 -12.31 -7.69 0.08
CA VAL A 113 -13.40 -7.04 0.79
C VAL A 113 -12.88 -6.09 1.88
N ILE A 114 -11.77 -6.45 2.52
CA ILE A 114 -11.25 -5.76 3.70
C ILE A 114 -10.55 -4.45 3.31
N THR A 115 -9.70 -4.45 2.30
CA THR A 115 -8.84 -3.31 1.97
C THR A 115 -9.60 -2.04 1.53
N PRO A 116 -10.69 -2.10 0.72
CA PRO A 116 -11.52 -0.93 0.42
C PRO A 116 -12.14 -0.34 1.68
N ALA A 117 -12.59 -1.20 2.59
CA ALA A 117 -13.21 -0.76 3.84
C ALA A 117 -12.20 -0.05 4.74
N ILE A 118 -11.03 -0.64 4.97
CA ILE A 118 -9.97 -0.03 5.81
C ILE A 118 -9.47 1.26 5.18
N SER A 119 -9.10 1.23 3.89
CA SER A 119 -8.47 2.37 3.23
C SER A 119 -9.42 3.58 3.16
N ILE A 120 -10.67 3.38 2.71
CA ILE A 120 -11.66 4.47 2.62
C ILE A 120 -12.00 5.01 4.02
N LEU A 121 -12.19 4.12 5.00
CA LEU A 121 -12.48 4.55 6.38
C LEU A 121 -11.35 5.40 6.93
N SER A 122 -10.10 4.94 6.83
CA SER A 122 -8.93 5.69 7.31
C SER A 122 -8.74 7.02 6.59
N ALA A 123 -9.05 7.10 5.28
CA ALA A 123 -9.04 8.37 4.57
C ALA A 123 -10.11 9.35 5.08
N VAL A 124 -11.32 8.86 5.34
CA VAL A 124 -12.41 9.70 5.89
C VAL A 124 -12.12 10.13 7.32
N GLU A 125 -11.43 9.32 8.12
CA GLU A 125 -11.00 9.69 9.48
C GLU A 125 -10.13 10.96 9.52
N GLY A 126 -9.37 11.24 8.45
CA GLY A 126 -8.63 12.49 8.32
C GLY A 126 -9.52 13.74 8.45
N SER A 127 -10.80 13.67 8.09
CA SER A 127 -11.73 14.81 8.22
C SER A 127 -11.85 15.35 9.65
N ARG A 128 -11.53 14.55 10.69
CA ARG A 128 -11.50 14.98 12.08
C ARG A 128 -10.50 16.08 12.38
N LEU A 129 -9.46 16.22 11.57
CA LEU A 129 -8.47 17.27 11.79
C LEU A 129 -8.87 18.60 11.14
N MET A 130 -10.01 18.65 10.44
CA MET A 130 -10.50 19.88 9.82
C MET A 130 -11.18 20.78 10.86
N PRO A 131 -10.90 22.10 10.86
CA PRO A 131 -11.64 23.06 11.66
C PRO A 131 -13.15 22.95 11.40
N GLY A 132 -13.93 22.75 12.46
CA GLY A 132 -15.40 22.58 12.38
C GLY A 132 -15.89 21.14 12.19
N LEU A 133 -15.00 20.18 11.96
CA LEU A 133 -15.33 18.74 11.89
C LEU A 133 -14.65 17.90 12.99
N GLU A 134 -13.94 18.53 13.92
CA GLU A 134 -13.26 17.89 15.07
C GLU A 134 -14.19 17.00 15.91
N GLY A 135 -15.46 17.40 16.04
CA GLY A 135 -16.48 16.69 16.80
C GLY A 135 -17.27 15.62 16.02
N ILE A 136 -16.89 15.31 14.77
CA ILE A 136 -17.65 14.34 13.96
C ILE A 136 -17.64 12.95 14.61
N SER A 137 -18.85 12.42 14.84
CA SER A 137 -19.01 11.15 15.54
C SER A 137 -18.39 9.98 14.75
N LYS A 138 -17.91 8.95 15.46
CA LYS A 138 -17.42 7.71 14.82
C LYS A 138 -18.47 7.12 13.86
N THR A 139 -19.74 7.14 14.28
CA THR A 139 -20.86 6.67 13.46
C THR A 139 -20.99 7.45 12.16
N ALA A 140 -20.86 8.78 12.19
CA ALA A 140 -20.94 9.58 10.98
C ALA A 140 -19.80 9.27 10.00
N ILE A 141 -18.57 9.08 10.48
CA ILE A 141 -17.43 8.67 9.65
C ILE A 141 -17.68 7.31 8.99
N ILE A 142 -18.13 6.32 9.76
CA ILE A 142 -18.45 4.98 9.24
C ILE A 142 -19.53 5.06 8.17
N LEU A 143 -20.57 5.88 8.38
CA LEU A 143 -21.63 6.09 7.39
C LEU A 143 -21.10 6.77 6.12
N ILE A 144 -20.27 7.80 6.23
CA ILE A 144 -19.65 8.48 5.09
C ILE A 144 -18.77 7.50 4.29
N ALA A 145 -17.89 6.76 4.97
CA ALA A 145 -17.04 5.76 4.33
C ALA A 145 -17.86 4.67 3.62
N SER A 146 -18.92 4.20 4.29
CA SER A 146 -19.85 3.20 3.72
C SER A 146 -20.58 3.74 2.49
N MET A 147 -21.02 5.01 2.52
CA MET A 147 -21.65 5.66 1.37
C MET A 147 -20.67 5.82 0.20
N ILE A 148 -19.42 6.22 0.46
CA ILE A 148 -18.38 6.30 -0.57
C ILE A 148 -18.15 4.92 -1.19
N ALA A 149 -18.00 3.88 -0.37
CA ALA A 149 -17.83 2.51 -0.85
C ALA A 149 -19.04 2.07 -1.71
N ILE A 150 -20.27 2.20 -1.23
CA ILE A 150 -21.49 1.83 -1.98
C ILE A 150 -21.54 2.54 -3.33
N VAL A 151 -21.33 3.86 -3.35
CA VAL A 151 -21.32 4.65 -4.58
C VAL A 151 -20.23 4.13 -5.53
N LEU A 152 -19.02 3.91 -5.04
CA LEU A 152 -17.91 3.35 -5.80
C LEU A 152 -18.29 2.03 -6.45
N PHE A 153 -18.80 1.06 -5.68
CA PHE A 153 -19.19 -0.27 -6.16
C PHE A 153 -20.36 -0.21 -7.16
N VAL A 154 -21.32 0.69 -6.97
CA VAL A 154 -22.42 0.91 -7.92
C VAL A 154 -21.90 1.43 -9.25
N PHE A 155 -21.00 2.42 -9.25
CA PHE A 155 -20.42 2.96 -10.49
C PHE A 155 -19.49 1.96 -11.18
N GLN A 156 -18.78 1.11 -10.44
CA GLN A 156 -17.92 0.06 -10.98
C GLN A 156 -18.65 -0.95 -11.85
N SER A 157 -19.89 -1.30 -11.49
CA SER A 157 -20.70 -2.28 -12.23
C SER A 157 -20.92 -1.90 -13.71
N LYS A 158 -20.69 -0.62 -14.07
CA LYS A 158 -20.86 -0.08 -15.42
C LYS A 158 -19.58 -0.09 -16.28
N GLY A 159 -18.49 -0.66 -15.76
CA GLY A 159 -17.19 -0.77 -16.46
C GLY A 159 -16.26 0.41 -16.16
N THR A 160 -15.02 0.09 -15.80
CA THR A 160 -13.99 1.04 -15.32
C THR A 160 -13.12 1.62 -16.44
N GLU A 161 -13.24 1.09 -17.66
CA GLU A 161 -12.39 1.46 -18.81
C GLU A 161 -12.42 2.95 -19.15
N LYS A 162 -13.57 3.63 -18.92
CA LYS A 162 -13.71 5.07 -19.22
C LYS A 162 -12.98 5.98 -18.22
N VAL A 163 -12.70 5.50 -17.01
CA VAL A 163 -12.12 6.30 -15.91
C VAL A 163 -10.67 5.92 -15.61
N ALA A 164 -10.23 4.72 -16.03
CA ALA A 164 -8.88 4.20 -15.84
C ALA A 164 -7.77 5.15 -16.34
N GLY A 165 -8.05 5.99 -17.35
CA GLY A 165 -7.10 7.00 -17.84
C GLY A 165 -6.78 8.11 -16.82
N ALA A 166 -7.70 8.42 -15.91
CA ALA A 166 -7.51 9.45 -14.89
C ALA A 166 -6.77 8.93 -13.64
N PHE A 167 -6.76 7.62 -13.39
CA PHE A 167 -6.17 7.04 -12.19
C PHE A 167 -4.65 7.26 -12.11
N GLY A 168 -3.95 7.10 -13.23
CA GLY A 168 -2.50 7.29 -13.29
C GLY A 168 -2.05 8.68 -12.85
N PRO A 169 -2.56 9.77 -13.46
CA PRO A 169 -2.25 11.13 -13.05
C PRO A 169 -2.57 11.44 -11.57
N ILE A 170 -3.71 10.96 -11.06
CA ILE A 170 -4.08 11.14 -9.64
C ILE A 170 -3.05 10.47 -8.74
N MET A 171 -2.64 9.24 -9.06
CA MET A 171 -1.64 8.51 -8.28
C MET A 171 -0.25 9.16 -8.36
N VAL A 172 0.13 9.79 -9.49
CA VAL A 172 1.36 10.59 -9.57
C VAL A 172 1.34 11.74 -8.56
N ILE A 173 0.23 12.48 -8.47
CA ILE A 173 0.09 13.60 -7.52
C ILE A 173 0.11 13.06 -6.09
N TRP A 174 -0.55 11.92 -5.84
CA TRP A 174 -0.55 11.24 -4.54
C TRP A 174 0.86 10.87 -4.08
N PHE A 175 1.61 10.09 -4.86
CA PHE A 175 2.97 9.68 -4.50
C PHE A 175 3.91 10.87 -4.36
N THR A 176 3.75 11.90 -5.19
CA THR A 176 4.54 13.13 -5.08
C THR A 176 4.25 13.86 -3.76
N SER A 177 2.99 13.91 -3.35
CA SER A 177 2.57 14.52 -2.08
C SER A 177 3.12 13.74 -0.89
N LEU A 178 3.04 12.40 -0.92
CA LEU A 178 3.62 11.53 0.11
C LEU A 178 5.13 11.72 0.26
N ALA A 179 5.87 11.73 -0.86
CA ALA A 179 7.31 11.93 -0.87
C ALA A 179 7.68 13.32 -0.35
N THR A 180 6.97 14.36 -0.79
CA THR A 180 7.25 15.75 -0.40
C THR A 180 7.10 15.96 1.10
N VAL A 181 5.96 15.58 1.67
CA VAL A 181 5.73 15.73 3.12
C VAL A 181 6.66 14.80 3.92
N GLY A 182 6.96 13.62 3.40
CA GLY A 182 7.94 12.71 3.98
C GLY A 182 9.33 13.36 4.12
N ILE A 183 9.83 13.96 3.04
CA ILE A 183 11.12 14.68 3.03
C ILE A 183 11.12 15.82 4.06
N LEU A 184 10.06 16.64 4.10
CA LEU A 184 9.97 17.76 5.04
C LEU A 184 10.11 17.30 6.50
N SER A 185 9.45 16.18 6.84
CA SER A 185 9.55 15.62 8.19
C SER A 185 10.91 15.00 8.49
N ILE A 186 11.52 14.28 7.53
CA ILE A 186 12.86 13.69 7.69
C ILE A 186 13.92 14.76 7.98
N LEU A 187 13.84 15.92 7.33
CA LEU A 187 14.82 17.01 7.53
C LEU A 187 14.89 17.49 8.98
N GLU A 188 13.80 17.37 9.74
CA GLU A 188 13.75 17.73 11.15
C GLU A 188 14.18 16.61 12.10
N SER A 189 14.23 15.35 11.64
CA SER A 189 14.77 14.23 12.43
C SER A 189 15.58 13.27 11.54
N PRO A 190 16.78 13.68 11.09
CA PRO A 190 17.59 12.89 10.15
C PRO A 190 18.08 11.55 10.71
N GLU A 191 18.05 11.39 12.03
CA GLU A 191 18.39 10.13 12.71
C GLU A 191 17.49 8.97 12.27
N ILE A 192 16.30 9.24 11.74
CA ILE A 192 15.39 8.23 11.20
C ILE A 192 16.01 7.42 10.05
N LEU A 193 17.00 7.98 9.36
CA LEU A 193 17.73 7.31 8.28
C LEU A 193 18.52 6.08 8.76
N LYS A 194 18.75 5.95 10.09
CA LYS A 194 19.27 4.73 10.70
C LYS A 194 18.42 3.49 10.36
N ALA A 195 17.12 3.66 10.08
CA ALA A 195 16.21 2.60 9.69
C ALA A 195 16.62 1.86 8.40
N PHE A 196 17.49 2.41 7.56
CA PHE A 196 18.03 1.63 6.43
C PHE A 196 18.90 0.45 6.86
N ASN A 197 19.48 0.50 8.06
CA ASN A 197 20.27 -0.61 8.60
C ASN A 197 19.34 -1.68 9.23
N PRO A 198 19.33 -2.92 8.71
CA PRO A 198 18.43 -3.98 9.19
C PRO A 198 18.69 -4.37 10.64
N TYR A 199 19.86 -4.03 11.18
CA TYR A 199 20.20 -4.21 12.58
C TYR A 199 19.11 -3.67 13.51
N TYR A 200 18.55 -2.49 13.24
CA TYR A 200 17.52 -1.90 14.11
C TYR A 200 16.21 -2.69 14.09
N GLY A 201 15.83 -3.24 12.93
CA GLY A 201 14.66 -4.11 12.84
C GLY A 201 14.86 -5.42 13.59
N ILE A 202 16.04 -6.04 13.47
CA ILE A 202 16.39 -7.27 14.20
C ILE A 202 16.44 -7.01 15.71
N GLN A 203 17.06 -5.91 16.12
CA GLN A 203 17.11 -5.48 17.51
C GLN A 203 15.71 -5.25 18.07
N PHE A 204 14.84 -4.56 17.34
CA PHE A 204 13.45 -4.36 17.75
C PHE A 204 12.70 -5.67 18.00
N LEU A 205 12.88 -6.67 17.14
CA LEU A 205 12.26 -7.99 17.32
C LEU A 205 12.81 -8.72 18.55
N SER A 206 14.12 -8.61 18.79
CA SER A 206 14.77 -9.16 19.98
C SER A 206 14.25 -8.50 21.27
N ASP A 207 14.11 -7.18 21.26
CA ASP A 207 13.79 -6.39 22.45
C ASP A 207 12.29 -6.44 22.80
N ASN A 208 11.41 -6.57 21.81
CA ASN A 208 9.95 -6.59 22.00
C ASN A 208 9.34 -8.01 22.05
N GLY A 209 10.12 -9.06 21.80
CA GLY A 209 9.70 -10.45 21.92
C GLY A 209 8.39 -10.77 21.18
N PHE A 210 7.39 -11.27 21.92
CA PHE A 210 6.09 -11.63 21.35
C PHE A 210 5.31 -10.43 20.79
N ILE A 211 5.43 -9.25 21.40
CA ILE A 211 4.79 -8.03 20.87
C ILE A 211 5.43 -7.65 19.54
N GLY A 212 6.76 -7.80 19.43
CA GLY A 212 7.48 -7.62 18.17
C GLY A 212 6.98 -8.56 17.06
N PHE A 213 6.65 -9.82 17.41
CA PHE A 213 6.03 -10.76 16.48
C PHE A 213 4.63 -10.33 16.03
N ILE A 214 3.77 -9.86 16.94
CA ILE A 214 2.45 -9.32 16.56
C ILE A 214 2.62 -8.09 15.67
N ALA A 215 3.56 -7.20 15.99
CA ALA A 215 3.84 -6.01 15.21
C ALA A 215 4.29 -6.33 13.77
N LEU A 216 4.97 -7.46 13.53
CA LEU A 216 5.27 -7.91 12.16
C LEU A 216 4.00 -8.16 11.35
N GLY A 217 2.94 -8.68 11.96
CA GLY A 217 1.63 -8.83 11.32
C GLY A 217 1.08 -7.49 10.82
N GLU A 218 1.18 -6.45 11.65
CA GLU A 218 0.75 -5.10 11.28
C GLU A 218 1.70 -4.44 10.27
N ILE A 219 3.00 -4.76 10.29
CA ILE A 219 3.97 -4.25 9.31
C ILE A 219 3.70 -4.80 7.91
N ILE A 220 3.13 -6.01 7.77
CA ILE A 220 2.75 -6.57 6.47
C ILE A 220 1.77 -5.65 5.72
N LEU A 221 0.99 -4.83 6.43
CA LEU A 221 0.10 -3.82 5.84
C LEU A 221 0.83 -2.82 4.94
N CYS A 222 2.15 -2.62 5.06
CA CYS A 222 2.89 -1.77 4.12
C CYS A 222 3.10 -2.42 2.74
N ALA A 223 2.95 -3.73 2.65
CA ALA A 223 3.22 -4.51 1.45
C ALA A 223 1.95 -5.12 0.83
N THR A 224 0.77 -4.85 1.38
CA THR A 224 -0.53 -5.21 0.79
C THR A 224 -0.66 -4.56 -0.58
N GLY A 225 -1.17 -5.28 -1.58
CA GLY A 225 -1.16 -4.84 -2.97
C GLY A 225 0.13 -5.18 -3.73
N GLY A 226 1.14 -5.77 -3.07
CA GLY A 226 2.36 -6.25 -3.72
C GLY A 226 2.09 -7.33 -4.78
N GLU A 227 1.10 -8.17 -4.54
CA GLU A 227 0.63 -9.21 -5.43
C GLU A 227 0.01 -8.69 -6.74
N ALA A 228 -0.54 -7.47 -6.73
CA ALA A 228 -1.06 -6.83 -7.93
C ALA A 228 0.04 -6.63 -8.99
N LEU A 229 1.30 -6.42 -8.58
CA LEU A 229 2.43 -6.30 -9.50
C LEU A 229 2.58 -7.55 -10.38
N TYR A 230 2.31 -8.72 -9.82
CA TYR A 230 2.39 -9.99 -10.53
C TYR A 230 1.08 -10.31 -11.28
N ALA A 231 -0.07 -10.02 -10.69
CA ALA A 231 -1.37 -10.27 -11.33
C ALA A 231 -1.59 -9.44 -12.60
N ASP A 232 -1.24 -8.14 -12.59
CA ASP A 232 -1.52 -7.23 -13.72
C ASP A 232 -0.47 -7.25 -14.84
N MET A 233 0.46 -8.21 -14.80
CA MET A 233 1.47 -8.37 -15.83
C MET A 233 0.88 -8.57 -17.24
N GLY A 234 -0.24 -9.30 -17.35
CA GLY A 234 -0.87 -9.59 -18.64
C GLY A 234 -1.38 -8.33 -19.37
N HIS A 235 -1.83 -7.32 -18.63
CA HIS A 235 -2.43 -6.11 -19.18
C HIS A 235 -1.41 -5.02 -19.52
N LEU A 236 -0.36 -4.88 -18.72
CA LEU A 236 0.58 -3.75 -18.79
C LEU A 236 1.99 -4.17 -19.20
N GLY A 237 2.32 -5.46 -19.07
CA GLY A 237 3.67 -5.99 -19.20
C GLY A 237 4.53 -5.70 -17.98
N GLY A 238 5.54 -6.53 -17.75
CA GLY A 238 6.34 -6.42 -16.54
C GLY A 238 7.30 -5.24 -16.48
N LYS A 239 7.75 -4.71 -17.64
CA LYS A 239 8.75 -3.63 -17.69
C LYS A 239 8.18 -2.28 -17.20
N PRO A 240 7.00 -1.81 -17.63
CA PRO A 240 6.39 -0.59 -17.10
C PRO A 240 6.10 -0.65 -15.59
N ILE A 241 5.62 -1.80 -15.10
CA ILE A 241 5.34 -2.02 -13.67
C ILE A 241 6.62 -1.87 -12.84
N ARG A 242 7.72 -2.55 -13.22
CA ARG A 242 9.00 -2.43 -12.49
C ARG A 242 9.57 -1.01 -12.48
N GLN A 243 9.41 -0.28 -13.58
CA GLN A 243 9.87 1.11 -13.66
C GLN A 243 9.04 2.06 -12.80
N ALA A 244 7.72 1.89 -12.79
CA ALA A 244 6.84 2.61 -11.89
C ALA A 244 7.15 2.28 -10.41
N TRP A 245 7.39 0.99 -10.11
CA TRP A 245 7.73 0.54 -8.76
C TRP A 245 8.95 1.26 -8.19
N SER A 246 10.00 1.52 -8.97
CA SER A 246 11.18 2.24 -8.45
C SER A 246 10.82 3.62 -7.89
N GLY A 247 9.92 4.36 -8.55
CA GLY A 247 9.44 5.66 -8.05
C GLY A 247 8.50 5.52 -6.85
N VAL A 248 7.59 4.55 -6.89
CA VAL A 248 6.65 4.25 -5.80
C VAL A 248 7.41 3.84 -4.53
N PHE A 249 8.38 2.94 -4.65
CA PHE A 249 9.24 2.51 -3.55
C PHE A 249 9.91 3.70 -2.85
N ILE A 250 10.51 4.62 -3.63
CA ILE A 250 11.13 5.83 -3.07
C ILE A 250 10.09 6.69 -2.34
N ALA A 251 8.93 6.93 -2.94
CA ALA A 251 7.88 7.74 -2.33
C ALA A 251 7.35 7.14 -1.02
N LEU A 252 7.12 5.82 -1.00
CA LEU A 252 6.66 5.09 0.18
C LEU A 252 7.71 5.10 1.30
N VAL A 253 8.97 4.79 0.99
CA VAL A 253 10.07 4.82 1.97
C VAL A 253 10.22 6.21 2.57
N LEU A 254 10.25 7.27 1.74
CA LEU A 254 10.33 8.65 2.23
C LEU A 254 9.13 9.00 3.12
N ASN A 255 7.93 8.55 2.76
CA ASN A 255 6.76 8.84 3.55
C ASN A 255 6.75 8.11 4.90
N TYR A 256 7.08 6.82 4.92
CA TYR A 256 7.16 6.04 6.17
C TYR A 256 8.24 6.60 7.10
N LEU A 257 9.43 6.89 6.57
CA LEU A 257 10.48 7.56 7.34
C LEU A 257 10.03 8.93 7.86
N GLY A 258 9.33 9.71 7.04
CA GLY A 258 8.77 10.99 7.46
C GLY A 258 7.72 10.87 8.56
N GLN A 259 6.81 9.88 8.49
CA GLN A 259 5.84 9.62 9.55
C GLN A 259 6.53 9.23 10.86
N GLY A 260 7.59 8.41 10.77
CA GLY A 260 8.42 8.08 11.92
C GLY A 260 9.15 9.30 12.53
N ALA A 261 9.75 10.13 11.69
CA ALA A 261 10.39 11.38 12.12
C ALA A 261 9.38 12.36 12.75
N PHE A 262 8.13 12.36 12.29
CA PHE A 262 7.06 13.15 12.88
C PHE A 262 6.68 12.59 14.26
N LEU A 263 6.54 11.27 14.37
CA LEU A 263 6.17 10.57 15.60
C LEU A 263 7.18 10.78 16.74
N LEU A 264 8.48 10.84 16.44
CA LEU A 264 9.50 11.13 17.45
C LEU A 264 9.31 12.50 18.12
N ARG A 265 8.78 13.48 17.38
CA ARG A 265 8.54 14.85 17.86
C ARG A 265 7.13 15.02 18.43
N TYR A 266 6.17 14.25 17.94
CA TYR A 266 4.77 14.30 18.34
C TYR A 266 4.25 12.91 18.75
N PRO A 267 4.62 12.41 19.95
CA PRO A 267 4.28 11.05 20.40
C PRO A 267 2.77 10.77 20.56
N GLU A 268 1.97 11.81 20.75
CA GLU A 268 0.51 11.72 21.01
C GLU A 268 -0.34 11.65 19.73
N THR A 269 0.31 11.61 18.56
CA THR A 269 -0.35 11.59 17.26
C THR A 269 -1.16 10.31 17.04
N LYS A 270 -2.41 10.48 16.60
CA LYS A 270 -3.37 9.38 16.38
C LYS A 270 -3.56 9.06 14.90
N THR A 271 -3.34 10.03 14.03
CA THR A 271 -3.47 9.87 12.58
C THR A 271 -2.18 10.36 11.91
N MET A 272 -1.15 9.52 11.92
CA MET A 272 0.24 9.87 11.57
C MET A 272 0.36 10.69 10.29
N LEU A 273 -0.13 10.15 9.18
CA LEU A 273 -0.03 10.82 7.89
C LEU A 273 -0.77 12.16 7.87
N PHE A 274 -2.00 12.20 8.39
CA PHE A 274 -2.84 13.40 8.32
C PHE A 274 -2.36 14.51 9.24
N GLU A 275 -1.94 14.20 10.46
CA GLU A 275 -1.37 15.18 11.38
C GLU A 275 -0.04 15.73 10.84
N MET A 276 0.81 14.86 10.27
CA MET A 276 2.04 15.28 9.61
C MET A 276 1.75 16.24 8.44
N VAL A 277 0.79 15.92 7.57
CA VAL A 277 0.41 16.78 6.44
C VAL A 277 -0.18 18.10 6.93
N LEU A 278 -1.05 18.08 7.95
CA LEU A 278 -1.65 19.28 8.52
C LEU A 278 -0.59 20.21 9.10
N HIS A 279 0.42 19.65 9.77
CA HIS A 279 1.54 20.39 10.33
C HIS A 279 2.33 21.13 9.25
N TYR A 280 2.76 20.42 8.20
CA TYR A 280 3.62 20.99 7.16
C TYR A 280 2.89 21.83 6.12
N THR A 281 1.64 21.48 5.83
CA THR A 281 0.92 22.00 4.67
C THR A 281 -0.53 22.34 5.00
N LYS A 282 -0.75 23.10 6.09
CA LYS A 282 -2.09 23.50 6.57
C LYS A 282 -3.02 24.03 5.47
N GLY A 283 -2.51 24.85 4.55
CA GLY A 283 -3.28 25.41 3.43
C GLY A 283 -3.67 24.40 2.34
N LEU A 284 -2.95 23.28 2.24
CA LEU A 284 -3.21 22.20 1.27
C LEU A 284 -3.87 20.97 1.90
N TYR A 285 -4.21 21.04 3.19
CA TYR A 285 -4.78 19.89 3.91
C TYR A 285 -6.09 19.40 3.30
N ILE A 286 -7.02 20.30 2.94
CA ILE A 286 -8.29 19.94 2.33
C ILE A 286 -8.08 19.29 0.94
N PRO A 287 -7.30 19.90 0.02
CA PRO A 287 -6.90 19.22 -1.22
C PRO A 287 -6.27 17.84 -0.99
N PHE A 288 -5.41 17.70 0.01
CA PHE A 288 -4.77 16.42 0.33
C PHE A 288 -5.79 15.38 0.83
N LEU A 289 -6.74 15.76 1.67
CA LEU A 289 -7.79 14.87 2.15
C LEU A 289 -8.68 14.37 1.01
N LEU A 290 -9.06 15.26 0.08
CA LEU A 290 -9.80 14.86 -1.12
C LEU A 290 -8.97 13.94 -2.02
N LEU A 291 -7.66 14.22 -2.13
CA LEU A 291 -6.72 13.37 -2.87
C LEU A 291 -6.58 12.00 -2.22
N SER A 292 -6.51 11.89 -0.89
CA SER A 292 -6.43 10.59 -0.20
C SER A 292 -7.72 9.79 -0.40
N ILE A 293 -8.89 10.42 -0.33
CA ILE A 293 -10.15 9.75 -0.64
C ILE A 293 -10.14 9.26 -2.10
N ALA A 294 -9.69 10.08 -3.05
CA ALA A 294 -9.56 9.66 -4.44
C ALA A 294 -8.56 8.50 -4.62
N ALA A 295 -7.42 8.53 -3.93
CA ALA A 295 -6.42 7.46 -3.98
C ALA A 295 -6.98 6.13 -3.42
N THR A 296 -7.71 6.17 -2.30
CA THR A 296 -8.34 4.97 -1.71
C THR A 296 -9.48 4.41 -2.57
N VAL A 297 -10.20 5.28 -3.27
CA VAL A 297 -11.16 4.87 -4.30
C VAL A 297 -10.42 4.14 -5.43
N ILE A 298 -9.30 4.67 -5.93
CA ILE A 298 -8.49 4.03 -6.98
C ILE A 298 -7.89 2.69 -6.50
N ALA A 299 -7.39 2.64 -5.27
CA ALA A 299 -6.88 1.42 -4.63
C ALA A 299 -7.91 0.29 -4.63
N SER A 300 -9.13 0.61 -4.22
CA SER A 300 -10.25 -0.33 -4.20
C SER A 300 -10.57 -0.88 -5.61
N GLN A 301 -10.40 -0.07 -6.65
CA GLN A 301 -10.61 -0.48 -8.04
C GLN A 301 -9.56 -1.49 -8.53
N ALA A 302 -8.29 -1.18 -8.26
CA ALA A 302 -7.14 -1.98 -8.69
C ALA A 302 -7.29 -3.43 -8.21
N MET A 303 -7.60 -3.58 -6.93
CA MET A 303 -7.65 -4.91 -6.32
C MET A 303 -8.88 -5.73 -6.76
N ILE A 304 -10.05 -5.11 -6.98
CA ILE A 304 -11.22 -5.81 -7.56
C ILE A 304 -10.93 -6.26 -8.99
N SER A 305 -10.30 -5.39 -9.80
CA SER A 305 -9.90 -5.75 -11.16
C SER A 305 -8.93 -6.95 -11.16
N GLY A 306 -8.01 -7.01 -10.20
CA GLY A 306 -7.09 -8.14 -10.04
C GLY A 306 -7.76 -9.45 -9.61
N MET A 307 -8.90 -9.41 -8.91
CA MET A 307 -9.63 -10.62 -8.49
C MET A 307 -10.46 -11.26 -9.61
N PHE A 308 -10.99 -10.46 -10.53
CA PHE A 308 -11.92 -10.92 -11.58
C PHE A 308 -11.31 -10.91 -12.99
N SER A 309 -10.01 -10.62 -13.09
CA SER A 309 -9.16 -10.79 -14.28
C SER A 309 -8.74 -12.25 -14.46
#